data_AF-A0A7S3ISU9-F1
#
_entry.id   AF-A0A7S3ISU9-F1
#
_cell.length_a   1.000
_cell.length_b   1.000
_cell.length_c   1.000
_cell.angle_alpha   90.00
_cell.angle_beta   90.00
_cell.angle_gamma   90.00
#
_symmetry.space_group_name_H-M   'P 1'
#
loop_
_entity.id
_entity.type
_entity.pdbx_description
1 polymer ?
#
loop_
_entity_poly.entity_id
_entity_poly.type
_entity_poly.pdbx_seq_one_letter_code
_entity_poly.pdbx_strand_id
1 'polypeptide(L)'
;EWFEFNCAQRVHCNNVEHLSWTLPLFLINGLFLPRLTATMGVVVFAGRELYRQGYLSNEGPNSYIRELGAYPLNISELLLAMSVGFIFVRHRFGRLLTNRKFYKAMTQ
;
A
#
# COMPACT_ATOMS: atom_id res chain seq x y z
N GLU A 1 13.96 -28.04 -10.39
CA GLU A 1 12.49 -28.29 -10.39
C GLU A 1 11.81 -28.08 -9.04
N TRP A 2 12.02 -28.93 -8.01
CA TRP A 2 11.32 -28.79 -6.72
C TRP A 2 11.53 -27.42 -6.04
N PHE A 3 12.74 -26.88 -6.10
CA PHE A 3 13.06 -25.56 -5.53
C PHE A 3 12.28 -24.42 -6.21
N GLU A 4 12.26 -24.40 -7.54
CA GLU A 4 11.54 -23.40 -8.34
C GLU A 4 10.03 -23.49 -8.13
N PHE A 5 9.48 -24.71 -8.05
CA PHE A 5 8.08 -24.93 -7.76
C PHE A 5 7.67 -24.33 -6.40
N ASN A 6 8.47 -24.58 -5.36
CA ASN A 6 8.21 -24.00 -4.03
C ASN A 6 8.34 -22.47 -4.03
N CYS A 7 9.30 -21.92 -4.78
CA CYS A 7 9.43 -20.46 -4.92
C CYS A 7 8.20 -19.86 -5.61
N ALA A 8 7.71 -20.48 -6.69
CA ALA A 8 6.50 -20.04 -7.38
C ALA A 8 5.25 -20.11 -6.48
N GLN A 9 5.08 -21.19 -5.71
CA GLN A 9 4.01 -21.31 -4.71
C GLN A 9 4.08 -20.20 -3.66
N ARG A 10 5.28 -19.89 -3.16
CA ARG A 10 5.45 -18.82 -2.18
C ARG A 10 5.09 -17.44 -2.74
N VAL A 11 5.49 -17.14 -3.97
CA VAL A 11 5.12 -15.88 -4.65
C VAL A 11 3.61 -15.80 -4.82
N HIS A 12 2.97 -16.91 -5.20
CA HIS A 12 1.53 -16.97 -5.36
C HIS A 12 0.80 -16.69 -4.03
N CYS A 13 1.12 -17.43 -2.96
CA CYS A 13 0.52 -17.22 -1.65
C CYS A 13 0.75 -15.79 -1.13
N ASN A 14 1.97 -15.27 -1.28
CA ASN A 14 2.27 -13.88 -0.91
C ASN A 14 1.42 -12.87 -1.70
N ASN A 15 1.13 -13.14 -2.98
CA ASN A 15 0.28 -12.27 -3.78
C ASN A 15 -1.19 -12.31 -3.34
N VAL A 16 -1.69 -13.48 -2.97
CA VAL A 16 -3.06 -13.63 -2.47
C VAL A 16 -3.22 -12.92 -1.13
N GLU A 17 -2.28 -13.14 -0.19
CA GLU A 17 -2.25 -12.44 1.10
C GLU A 17 -2.18 -10.93 0.92
N HIS A 18 -1.34 -10.47 0.00
CA HIS A 18 -1.19 -9.05 -0.31
C HIS A 18 -2.48 -8.43 -0.87
N LEU A 19 -3.09 -9.06 -1.88
CA LEU A 19 -4.33 -8.54 -2.48
C LEU A 19 -5.46 -8.35 -1.47
N SER A 20 -5.53 -9.19 -0.43
CA SER A 20 -6.59 -9.13 0.58
C SER A 20 -6.70 -7.79 1.30
N TRP A 21 -5.57 -7.08 1.50
CA TRP A 21 -5.54 -5.79 2.18
C TRP A 21 -5.29 -4.62 1.23
N THR A 22 -4.54 -4.81 0.14
CA THR A 22 -4.31 -3.76 -0.86
C THR A 22 -5.60 -3.33 -1.55
N LEU A 23 -6.47 -4.27 -1.93
CA LEU A 23 -7.72 -3.96 -2.66
C LEU A 23 -8.66 -3.02 -1.89
N PRO A 24 -9.04 -3.28 -0.63
CA PRO A 24 -9.88 -2.34 0.12
C PRO A 24 -9.18 -0.99 0.34
N LEU A 25 -7.86 -0.96 0.54
CA LEU A 25 -7.08 0.28 0.66
C LEU A 25 -7.12 1.13 -0.61
N PHE A 26 -6.97 0.50 -1.77
CA PHE A 26 -7.05 1.16 -3.06
C PHE A 26 -8.47 1.64 -3.35
N LEU A 27 -9.50 0.89 -2.95
CA LEU A 27 -10.88 1.31 -3.10
C LEU A 27 -11.17 2.59 -2.30
N ILE A 28 -10.82 2.59 -1.00
CA ILE A 28 -11.05 3.76 -0.13
C ILE A 28 -10.25 4.96 -0.63
N ASN A 29 -8.95 4.81 -0.85
CA ASN A 29 -8.12 5.92 -1.33
C ASN A 29 -8.53 6.36 -2.75
N GLY A 30 -8.94 5.45 -3.63
CA GLY A 30 -9.38 5.78 -4.98
C GLY A 30 -10.61 6.69 -4.99
N LEU A 31 -11.52 6.52 -4.01
CA LEU A 31 -12.72 7.35 -3.86
C LEU A 31 -12.40 8.77 -3.35
N PHE A 32 -11.45 8.91 -2.41
CA PHE A 32 -11.19 10.20 -1.74
C PHE A 32 -9.92 10.93 -2.20
N LEU A 33 -8.91 10.19 -2.66
CA LEU A 33 -7.57 10.64 -3.05
C LEU A 33 -7.12 9.93 -4.37
N PRO A 34 -7.86 10.09 -5.49
CA PRO A 34 -7.65 9.31 -6.71
C PRO A 34 -6.25 9.50 -7.32
N ARG A 35 -5.71 10.74 -7.31
CA ARG A 35 -4.38 11.03 -7.87
C ARG A 35 -3.26 10.32 -7.10
N LEU A 36 -3.33 10.32 -5.76
CA LEU A 36 -2.37 9.64 -4.91
C LEU A 36 -2.47 8.13 -5.07
N THR A 37 -3.70 7.60 -5.17
CA THR A 37 -3.93 6.18 -5.41
C THR A 37 -3.38 5.72 -6.75
N ALA A 38 -3.57 6.51 -7.82
CA ALA A 38 -3.07 6.19 -9.15
C ALA A 38 -1.54 6.14 -9.18
N THR A 39 -0.86 7.13 -8.59
CA THR A 39 0.62 7.16 -8.57
C THR A 39 1.20 6.04 -7.71
N MET A 40 0.65 5.81 -6.50
CA MET A 40 1.08 4.70 -5.65
C MET A 40 0.74 3.35 -6.26
N GLY A 41 -0.37 3.26 -6.99
CA GLY A 41 -0.76 2.05 -7.72
C GLY A 41 0.27 1.61 -8.75
N VAL A 42 0.81 2.55 -9.52
CA VAL A 42 1.90 2.25 -10.47
C VAL A 42 3.13 1.69 -9.73
N VAL A 43 3.51 2.28 -8.59
CA VAL A 43 4.65 1.82 -7.79
C VAL A 43 4.41 0.41 -7.25
N VAL A 44 3.21 0.14 -6.73
CA VAL A 44 2.83 -1.20 -6.23
C VAL A 44 2.86 -2.22 -7.37
N PHE A 45 2.24 -1.94 -8.52
CA PHE A 45 2.24 -2.86 -9.66
C PHE A 45 3.66 -3.16 -10.18
N ALA A 46 4.49 -2.12 -10.34
CA ALA A 46 5.88 -2.29 -10.76
C ALA A 46 6.71 -3.07 -9.72
N GLY A 47 6.53 -2.75 -8.44
CA GLY A 47 7.18 -3.46 -7.34
C GLY A 47 6.79 -4.94 -7.27
N ARG A 48 5.52 -5.28 -7.50
CA ARG A 48 5.06 -6.69 -7.57
C ARG A 48 5.71 -7.45 -8.72
N GLU A 49 5.85 -6.82 -9.88
CA GLU A 49 6.46 -7.48 -11.04
C GLU A 49 7.97 -7.70 -10.82
N LEU A 50 8.68 -6.71 -10.27
CA LEU A 50 10.08 -6.87 -9.86
C LEU A 50 10.25 -7.93 -8.77
N TYR A 51 9.36 -7.96 -7.78
CA TYR A 51 9.37 -8.97 -6.72
C TYR A 51 9.20 -10.39 -7.27
N ARG A 52 8.26 -10.57 -8.20
CA ARG A 52 8.03 -11.85 -8.89
C ARG A 52 9.25 -12.27 -9.69
N GLN A 53 9.85 -11.36 -10.45
CA GLN A 53 11.05 -11.64 -11.26
C GLN A 53 12.25 -12.00 -10.37
N GLY A 54 12.48 -11.27 -9.28
CA GLY A 54 13.54 -11.57 -8.32
C GLY A 54 13.39 -12.96 -7.70
N TYR A 55 12.17 -13.37 -7.34
CA TYR A 55 11.91 -14.69 -6.79
C TYR A 55 12.09 -15.85 -7.78
N LEU A 56 11.85 -15.60 -9.07
CA LEU A 56 12.02 -16.59 -10.15
C LEU A 56 13.44 -16.60 -10.71
N SER A 57 14.31 -15.68 -10.28
CA SER A 57 15.72 -15.69 -10.63
C SER A 57 16.46 -16.86 -9.96
N ASN A 58 17.66 -17.18 -10.46
CA ASN A 58 18.51 -18.22 -9.88
C ASN A 58 18.90 -17.95 -8.41
N GLU A 59 18.88 -16.68 -7.98
CA GLU A 59 19.14 -16.27 -6.59
C GLU A 59 17.92 -16.47 -5.67
N GLY A 60 16.73 -16.63 -6.27
CA GLY A 60 15.48 -16.93 -5.60
C GLY A 60 15.17 -15.99 -4.42
N PRO A 61 15.00 -16.51 -3.18
CA PRO A 61 14.66 -15.69 -2.03
C PRO A 61 15.70 -14.61 -1.66
N ASN A 62 16.97 -14.82 -2.02
CA ASN A 62 18.05 -13.89 -1.68
C ASN A 62 18.33 -12.87 -2.78
N SER A 63 17.48 -12.81 -3.81
CA SER A 63 17.71 -11.91 -4.93
C SER A 63 17.58 -10.45 -4.52
N TYR A 64 18.58 -9.64 -4.90
CA TYR A 64 18.55 -8.19 -4.72
C TYR A 64 17.37 -7.53 -5.46
N ILE A 65 17.00 -8.07 -6.63
CA ILE A 65 15.86 -7.58 -7.43
C ILE A 65 14.55 -7.74 -6.66
N ARG A 66 14.41 -8.84 -5.89
CA ARG A 66 13.24 -9.06 -5.04
C ARG A 66 13.12 -7.97 -3.98
N GLU A 67 14.23 -7.60 -3.35
CA GLU A 67 14.27 -6.58 -2.31
C GLU A 67 13.99 -5.19 -2.87
N LEU A 68 14.58 -4.86 -4.03
CA LEU A 68 14.27 -3.63 -4.77
C LEU A 68 12.80 -3.52 -5.17
N GLY A 69 12.14 -4.63 -5.48
CA GLY A 69 10.69 -4.66 -5.68
C GLY A 69 9.91 -4.51 -4.37
N ALA A 70 10.40 -5.11 -3.28
CA ALA A 70 9.72 -5.16 -1.99
C ALA A 70 9.71 -3.81 -1.23
N TYR A 71 10.82 -3.08 -1.18
CA TYR A 71 10.87 -1.84 -0.40
C TYR A 71 9.90 -0.75 -0.88
N PRO A 72 9.91 -0.34 -2.17
CA PRO A 72 9.04 0.73 -2.63
C PRO A 72 7.55 0.34 -2.55
N LEU A 73 7.21 -0.93 -2.82
CA LEU A 73 5.83 -1.41 -2.71
C LEU A 73 5.30 -1.26 -1.27
N ASN A 74 6.04 -1.76 -0.28
CA ASN A 74 5.60 -1.68 1.12
C ASN A 74 5.53 -0.23 1.62
N ILE A 75 6.45 0.64 1.18
CA ILE A 75 6.43 2.07 1.53
C ILE A 75 5.18 2.74 0.92
N SER A 76 4.87 2.46 -0.35
CA SER A 76 3.67 2.99 -1.01
C SER A 76 2.39 2.57 -0.32
N GLU A 77 2.29 1.31 0.10
CA GLU A 77 1.08 0.84 0.77
C GLU A 77 0.97 1.32 2.22
N LEU A 78 2.08 1.47 2.93
CA LEU A 78 2.09 2.12 4.25
C LEU A 78 1.59 3.57 4.12
N LEU A 79 2.03 4.29 3.09
CA LEU A 79 1.55 5.65 2.83
C LEU A 79 0.04 5.68 2.55
N LEU A 80 -0.47 4.73 1.76
CA LEU A 80 -1.90 4.57 1.50
C LEU A 80 -2.69 4.21 2.76
N ALA A 81 -2.11 3.40 3.66
CA ALA A 81 -2.73 3.07 4.95
C ALA A 81 -2.84 4.31 5.85
N MET A 82 -1.77 5.11 5.92
CA MET A 82 -1.77 6.37 6.65
C MET A 82 -2.75 7.38 6.06
N SER A 83 -2.91 7.43 4.73
CA SER A 83 -3.89 8.32 4.10
C SER A 83 -5.33 7.92 4.37
N VAL A 84 -5.66 6.63 4.51
CA VAL A 84 -6.98 6.19 5.01
C VAL A 84 -7.22 6.68 6.43
N GLY A 85 -6.22 6.55 7.31
CA GLY A 85 -6.29 7.11 8.67
C GLY A 85 -6.56 8.60 8.66
N PHE A 86 -5.87 9.36 7.80
CA PHE A 86 -6.11 10.79 7.61
C PHE A 86 -7.53 11.09 7.10
N ILE A 87 -8.03 10.35 6.09
CA ILE A 87 -9.39 10.49 5.57
C ILE A 87 -10.41 10.27 6.70
N PHE A 88 -10.22 9.25 7.53
CA PHE A 88 -11.09 8.94 8.65
C PHE A 88 -11.11 10.08 9.69
N VAL A 89 -9.93 10.54 10.12
CA VAL A 89 -9.80 11.67 11.05
C VAL A 89 -10.47 12.92 10.49
N ARG A 90 -10.26 13.22 9.21
CA ARG A 90 -10.90 14.36 8.53
C ARG A 90 -12.42 14.23 8.51
N HIS A 91 -12.97 13.05 8.23
CA HIS A 91 -14.42 12.85 8.21
C HIS A 91 -15.04 12.92 9.60
N ARG A 92 -14.36 12.36 10.63
CA ARG A 92 -14.87 12.36 12.01
C ARG A 92 -14.74 13.71 12.70
N PHE A 93 -13.59 14.37 12.56
CA PHE A 93 -13.23 15.59 13.30
C PHE A 93 -13.24 16.86 12.45
N GLY A 94 -13.39 16.78 11.12
CA GLY A 94 -13.46 17.95 10.24
C GLY A 94 -14.60 18.90 10.62
N ARG A 95 -15.74 18.37 11.06
CA ARG A 95 -16.85 19.18 11.61
C ARG A 95 -16.51 19.87 12.93
N LEU A 96 -15.64 19.30 13.76
CA LEU A 96 -15.21 19.89 15.04
C LEU A 96 -14.23 21.05 14.83
N LEU A 97 -13.22 20.87 13.97
CA LEU A 97 -12.21 21.90 13.67
C LEU A 97 -12.77 23.09 12.88
N THR A 98 -13.78 22.85 12.04
CA THR A 98 -14.44 23.92 11.25
C THR A 98 -15.56 24.62 12.04
N ASN A 99 -15.87 24.15 13.26
CA ASN A 99 -16.93 24.73 14.06
C ASN A 99 -16.45 26.07 14.66
N ARG A 100 -16.87 27.18 14.05
CA ARG A 100 -16.50 28.55 14.46
C ARG A 100 -16.76 28.82 15.94
N LYS A 101 -17.74 28.15 16.56
CA LYS A 101 -18.04 28.25 18.00
C LYS A 101 -16.94 27.63 18.87
N PHE A 102 -16.42 26.46 18.50
CA PHE A 102 -15.36 25.78 19.22
C PHE A 102 -14.02 26.51 19.08
N TYR A 103 -13.71 27.00 17.87
CA TYR A 103 -12.52 27.83 17.64
C TYR A 103 -12.55 29.09 18.50
N LYS A 104 -13.68 29.82 18.53
CA LYS A 104 -13.85 31.01 19.37
C LYS A 104 -13.72 30.69 20.88
N ALA A 105 -14.23 29.55 21.33
CA ALA A 105 -14.16 29.13 22.75
C ALA A 105 -12.75 28.73 23.22
N MET A 106 -11.82 28.38 22.32
CA MET A 106 -10.42 28.10 22.67
C MET A 106 -9.52 29.35 22.58
N THR A 107 -9.95 30.37 21.85
CA THR A 107 -9.22 31.65 21.70
C THR A 107 -9.67 32.75 22.65
N GLN A 108 -10.69 32.49 23.49
CA GLN A 108 -11.14 33.36 24.58
C GLN A 108 -10.71 32.77 25.91
#